data_AF-A0A7Y5F5Z9-F1
#
_entry.id   AF-A0A7Y5F5Z9-F1
#
_cell.length_a   1.000
_cell.length_b   1.000
_cell.length_c   1.000
_cell.angle_alpha   90.00
_cell.angle_beta   90.00
_cell.angle_gamma   90.00
#
_symmetry.space_group_name_H-M   'P 1'
#
loop_
_entity.id
_entity.type
_entity.pdbx_description
1 polymer ?
#
loop_
_entity_poly.entity_id
_entity_poly.type
_entity_poly.pdbx_seq_one_letter_code
_entity_poly.pdbx_strand_id
1 'polypeptide(L)'
;MKKIATTLFALAISISAFTQTLKVYSYWDEAMKEPEKVQHLDLSLKQLKTLPPEIEKFVNLEILELSFNHLTDLPAELVTLKKLRVLDISGCRRMKNIPPVVKEIPNLKELKILEIPEWNTAKIEAIIKEYSHLKVITKEE
;
A
#
# COMPACT_ATOMS: atom_id res chain seq x y z
N MET A 1 -40.02 43.70 10.84
CA MET A 1 -38.69 43.30 11.38
C MET A 1 -38.63 41.78 11.41
N LYS A 2 -37.50 41.24 10.94
CA LYS A 2 -37.08 39.81 10.86
C LYS A 2 -37.83 38.93 9.84
N LYS A 3 -37.14 38.75 8.71
CA LYS A 3 -37.31 37.75 7.65
C LYS A 3 -36.97 36.36 8.20
N ILE A 4 -37.72 35.32 7.83
CA ILE A 4 -37.10 34.04 7.43
C ILE A 4 -37.88 33.54 6.21
N ALA A 5 -37.13 33.34 5.13
CA ALA A 5 -37.63 33.08 3.80
C ALA A 5 -38.05 31.63 3.60
N THR A 6 -38.98 31.51 2.67
CA THR A 6 -39.57 30.37 2.01
C THR A 6 -38.55 29.33 1.51
N THR A 7 -38.90 28.05 1.68
CA THR A 7 -38.61 26.85 0.85
C THR A 7 -37.16 26.51 0.46
N LEU A 8 -36.76 25.27 0.74
CA LEU A 8 -36.11 24.39 -0.25
C LEU A 8 -36.17 22.92 0.21
N PHE A 9 -37.17 22.22 -0.33
CA PHE A 9 -37.14 20.78 -0.54
C PHE A 9 -35.94 20.48 -1.47
N ALA A 10 -35.24 19.36 -1.24
CA ALA A 10 -34.11 18.84 -2.02
C ALA A 10 -32.71 19.45 -1.72
N LEU A 11 -32.08 18.97 -0.64
CA LEU A 11 -30.63 18.70 -0.65
C LEU A 11 -30.31 17.31 -0.07
N ALA A 12 -31.22 16.35 -0.25
CA ALA A 12 -30.98 14.92 -0.03
C ALA A 12 -30.62 14.19 -1.35
N ILE A 13 -29.98 14.93 -2.28
CA ILE A 13 -29.30 14.42 -3.47
C ILE A 13 -28.00 15.25 -3.49
N SER A 14 -26.93 14.87 -2.80
CA SER A 14 -26.00 13.87 -3.29
C SER A 14 -25.04 13.37 -2.17
N ILE A 15 -25.55 12.67 -1.15
CA ILE A 15 -24.72 11.71 -0.38
C ILE A 15 -24.53 10.41 -1.19
N SER A 16 -24.81 10.46 -2.49
CA SER A 16 -24.34 9.52 -3.49
C SER A 16 -23.34 10.17 -4.44
N ALA A 17 -22.47 11.06 -3.96
CA ALA A 17 -21.16 11.21 -4.58
C ALA A 17 -20.37 9.91 -4.29
N PHE A 18 -20.80 8.87 -4.98
CA PHE A 18 -20.21 7.55 -5.18
C PHE A 18 -18.85 7.44 -4.49
N THR A 19 -18.79 6.97 -3.24
CA THR A 19 -17.56 6.32 -2.79
C THR A 19 -17.51 5.02 -3.58
N GLN A 20 -17.03 5.09 -4.82
CA GLN A 20 -16.67 3.88 -5.52
C GLN A 20 -15.61 3.25 -4.65
N THR A 21 -15.94 2.12 -4.05
CA THR A 21 -14.94 1.27 -3.42
C THR A 21 -13.89 1.03 -4.48
N LEU A 22 -12.66 1.49 -4.23
CA LEU A 22 -11.55 1.29 -5.15
C LEU A 22 -11.46 -0.20 -5.46
N LYS A 23 -11.44 -0.55 -6.75
CA LYS A 23 -11.32 -1.94 -7.17
C LYS A 23 -9.99 -2.47 -6.63
N VAL A 24 -10.06 -3.50 -5.81
CA VAL A 24 -8.89 -4.25 -5.36
C VAL A 24 -8.57 -5.29 -6.43
N TYR A 25 -7.36 -5.21 -6.98
CA TYR A 25 -6.87 -6.24 -7.90
C TYR A 25 -6.10 -7.27 -7.10
N SER A 26 -6.54 -8.53 -7.14
CA SER A 26 -5.91 -9.60 -6.35
C SER A 26 -5.07 -10.59 -7.16
N TYR A 27 -4.93 -10.33 -8.46
CA TYR A 27 -4.19 -11.16 -9.41
C TYR A 27 -3.38 -10.30 -10.37
N TRP A 28 -2.11 -10.62 -10.53
CA TRP A 28 -1.19 -9.90 -11.40
C TRP A 28 -1.68 -9.82 -12.85
N ASP A 29 -2.07 -10.96 -13.43
CA ASP A 29 -2.50 -11.02 -14.83
C ASP A 29 -3.80 -10.26 -15.10
N GLU A 30 -4.65 -10.09 -14.08
CA GLU A 30 -5.83 -9.23 -14.19
C GLU A 30 -5.44 -7.75 -14.13
N ALA A 31 -4.62 -7.37 -13.14
CA ALA A 31 -4.12 -6.01 -12.98
C ALA A 31 -3.39 -5.51 -14.24
N MET A 32 -2.61 -6.38 -14.88
CA MET A 32 -1.84 -6.07 -16.09
C MET A 32 -2.68 -5.84 -17.34
N LYS A 33 -4.00 -6.13 -17.33
CA LYS A 33 -4.89 -5.79 -18.45
C LYS A 33 -5.18 -4.29 -18.53
N GLU A 34 -5.11 -3.60 -17.40
CA GLU A 34 -5.41 -2.17 -17.27
C GLU A 34 -4.56 -1.54 -16.14
N PRO A 35 -3.22 -1.64 -16.22
CA PRO A 35 -2.32 -1.28 -15.11
C PRO A 35 -2.44 0.19 -14.70
N GLU A 36 -2.80 1.07 -15.62
CA GLU A 36 -3.08 2.47 -15.38
C GLU A 36 -4.33 2.73 -14.52
N LYS A 37 -5.23 1.75 -14.35
CA LYS A 37 -6.41 1.88 -13.48
C LYS A 37 -6.21 1.29 -12.08
N VAL A 38 -5.07 0.64 -11.84
CA VAL A 38 -4.81 -0.05 -10.57
C VAL A 38 -4.33 0.98 -9.54
N GLN A 39 -5.16 1.19 -8.51
CA GLN A 39 -4.80 2.00 -7.33
C GLN A 39 -4.51 1.12 -6.11
N HIS A 40 -5.11 -0.06 -6.04
CA HIS A 40 -4.91 -1.04 -4.97
C HIS A 40 -4.62 -2.40 -5.58
N LEU A 41 -3.41 -2.92 -5.31
CA LEU A 41 -2.96 -4.24 -5.73
C LEU A 41 -2.65 -5.08 -4.49
N ASP A 42 -3.45 -6.13 -4.29
CA ASP A 42 -3.26 -7.12 -3.23
C ASP A 42 -2.72 -8.43 -3.80
N LEU A 43 -1.43 -8.68 -3.59
CA LEU A 43 -0.77 -9.92 -3.96
C LEU A 43 -0.42 -10.75 -2.73
N SER A 44 -1.18 -10.59 -1.64
CA SER A 44 -0.98 -11.36 -0.43
C SER A 44 -1.25 -12.85 -0.65
N LEU A 45 -0.53 -13.71 0.09
CA LEU A 45 -0.71 -15.17 0.07
C LEU A 45 -0.51 -15.83 -1.32
N LYS A 46 0.32 -15.26 -2.18
CA LYS A 46 0.58 -15.77 -3.54
C LYS A 46 1.88 -16.57 -3.67
N GLN A 47 2.59 -16.83 -2.56
CA GLN A 47 3.87 -17.53 -2.54
C GLN A 47 4.96 -16.87 -3.42
N LEU A 48 4.85 -15.57 -3.65
CA LEU A 48 5.78 -14.82 -4.50
C LEU A 48 7.19 -14.88 -3.92
N LYS A 49 8.17 -15.19 -4.76
CA LYS A 49 9.60 -15.15 -4.41
C LYS A 49 10.24 -13.82 -4.79
N THR A 50 9.71 -13.19 -5.82
CA THR A 50 10.11 -11.89 -6.36
C THR A 50 8.87 -11.16 -6.86
N LEU A 51 8.99 -9.85 -7.03
CA LEU A 51 8.07 -9.02 -7.78
C LEU A 51 8.80 -8.58 -9.06
N PRO A 52 8.17 -8.66 -10.24
CA PRO A 52 8.86 -8.38 -11.50
C PRO A 52 9.00 -6.85 -11.73
N PRO A 53 9.98 -6.41 -12.55
CA PRO A 53 10.23 -4.98 -12.80
C PRO A 53 9.04 -4.26 -13.45
N GLU A 54 8.15 -4.99 -14.13
CA GLU A 54 6.92 -4.47 -14.73
C GLU A 54 5.94 -3.84 -13.71
N ILE A 55 6.22 -3.94 -12.40
CA ILE A 55 5.51 -3.17 -11.38
C ILE A 55 5.51 -1.65 -11.69
N GLU A 56 6.51 -1.12 -12.39
CA GLU A 56 6.55 0.28 -12.83
C GLU A 56 5.34 0.72 -13.67
N LYS A 57 4.64 -0.24 -14.30
CA LYS A 57 3.46 0.05 -15.14
C LYS A 57 2.25 0.51 -14.32
N PHE A 58 2.18 0.18 -13.04
CA PHE A 58 1.07 0.59 -12.17
C PHE A 58 1.28 2.03 -11.67
N VAL A 59 1.35 2.99 -12.61
CA VAL A 59 1.68 4.40 -12.36
C VAL A 59 0.71 5.11 -11.40
N ASN A 60 -0.47 4.53 -11.20
CA ASN A 60 -1.50 5.02 -10.28
C ASN A 60 -1.59 4.24 -8.97
N LEU A 61 -0.69 3.30 -8.71
CA LEU A 61 -0.71 2.46 -7.51
C LEU A 61 -0.51 3.30 -6.25
N GLU A 62 -1.42 3.17 -5.31
CA GLU A 62 -1.43 3.85 -4.01
C GLU A 62 -1.20 2.86 -2.86
N ILE A 63 -1.71 1.64 -2.99
CA ILE A 63 -1.63 0.57 -1.98
C ILE A 63 -1.09 -0.69 -2.64
N LEU A 64 0.02 -1.21 -2.12
CA LEU A 64 0.61 -2.48 -2.51
C LEU A 64 0.69 -3.43 -1.30
N GLU A 65 -0.08 -4.51 -1.34
CA GLU A 65 -0.08 -5.53 -0.29
C GLU A 65 0.62 -6.79 -0.79
N LEU A 66 1.71 -7.16 -0.11
CA LEU A 66 2.55 -8.32 -0.43
C LEU A 66 2.60 -9.31 0.75
N SER A 67 1.63 -9.23 1.66
CA SER A 67 1.70 -9.95 2.92
C SER A 67 1.74 -11.47 2.72
N PHE A 68 2.41 -12.18 3.63
CA PHE A 68 2.52 -13.64 3.63
C PHE A 68 3.05 -14.25 2.31
N ASN A 69 4.03 -13.59 1.69
CA ASN A 69 4.78 -14.14 0.56
C ASN A 69 6.15 -14.71 0.98
N HIS A 70 6.93 -15.15 -0.01
CA HIS A 70 8.29 -15.69 0.16
C HIS A 70 9.35 -14.72 -0.37
N LEU A 71 9.03 -13.43 -0.40
CA LEU A 71 9.90 -12.37 -0.88
C LEU A 71 11.16 -12.28 -0.01
N THR A 72 12.29 -12.09 -0.69
CA THR A 72 13.58 -11.80 -0.04
C THR A 72 14.05 -10.38 -0.29
N ASP A 73 13.54 -9.77 -1.36
CA ASP A 73 13.87 -8.43 -1.83
C ASP A 73 12.67 -7.84 -2.61
N LEU A 74 12.78 -6.57 -3.01
CA LEU A 74 11.82 -5.84 -3.85
C LEU A 74 12.53 -5.20 -5.05
N PRO A 75 11.88 -5.12 -6.23
CA PRO A 75 12.48 -4.54 -7.44
C PRO A 75 12.76 -3.04 -7.27
N ALA A 76 13.86 -2.57 -7.88
CA ALA A 76 14.26 -1.16 -7.83
C ALA A 76 13.21 -0.23 -8.45
N GLU A 77 12.40 -0.76 -9.36
CA GLU A 77 11.35 -0.08 -10.10
C GLU A 77 10.22 0.47 -9.19
N LEU A 78 10.13 0.06 -7.92
CA LEU A 78 9.21 0.68 -6.97
C LEU A 78 9.44 2.20 -6.79
N VAL A 79 10.65 2.71 -7.06
CA VAL A 79 10.95 4.16 -7.01
C VAL A 79 10.18 4.97 -8.06
N THR A 80 9.68 4.31 -9.11
CA THR A 80 8.88 4.94 -10.17
C THR A 80 7.44 5.22 -9.71
N LEU A 81 6.96 4.51 -8.68
CA LEU A 81 5.58 4.57 -8.21
C LEU A 81 5.33 5.81 -7.35
N LYS A 82 5.22 6.98 -8.01
CA LYS A 82 5.08 8.27 -7.34
C LYS A 82 3.81 8.41 -6.50
N LYS A 83 2.81 7.54 -6.69
CA LYS A 83 1.57 7.56 -5.89
C LYS A 83 1.55 6.56 -4.73
N LEU A 84 2.51 5.64 -4.66
CA LEU A 84 2.51 4.59 -3.64
C LEU A 84 2.64 5.20 -2.25
N ARG A 85 1.64 4.94 -1.39
CA ARG A 85 1.54 5.45 -0.02
C ARG A 85 1.66 4.36 1.03
N VAL A 86 1.16 3.17 0.72
CA VAL A 86 1.14 2.04 1.66
C VAL A 86 1.83 0.86 1.01
N LEU A 87 2.81 0.31 1.72
CA LEU A 87 3.47 -0.95 1.38
C LEU A 87 3.32 -1.91 2.55
N ASP A 88 2.73 -3.07 2.28
CA ASP A 88 2.64 -4.16 3.25
C ASP A 88 3.54 -5.32 2.85
N ILE A 89 4.52 -5.64 3.69
CA ILE A 89 5.42 -6.79 3.56
C ILE A 89 5.31 -7.74 4.75
N SER A 90 4.25 -7.62 5.54
CA SER A 90 3.99 -8.43 6.73
C SER A 90 4.01 -9.92 6.40
N GLY A 91 4.47 -10.76 7.32
CA GLY A 91 4.50 -12.22 7.11
C GLY A 91 5.44 -12.69 6.00
N CYS A 92 6.26 -11.83 5.37
CA CYS A 92 7.29 -12.22 4.41
C CYS A 92 8.47 -12.92 5.12
N ARG A 93 8.28 -14.19 5.49
CA ARG A 93 9.19 -14.94 6.39
C ARG A 93 10.63 -15.10 5.88
N ARG A 94 10.88 -14.91 4.59
CA ARG A 94 12.23 -15.01 3.99
C ARG A 94 12.96 -13.68 3.94
N MET A 95 12.30 -12.58 4.30
CA MET A 95 12.87 -11.25 4.25
C MET A 95 13.85 -11.03 5.40
N LYS A 96 15.13 -10.89 5.05
CA LYS A 96 16.19 -10.72 6.04
C LYS A 96 16.31 -9.30 6.55
N ASN A 97 16.01 -8.28 5.75
CA ASN A 97 15.98 -6.87 6.13
C ASN A 97 14.95 -6.15 5.24
N ILE A 98 14.58 -4.92 5.56
CA ILE A 98 13.83 -4.08 4.62
C ILE A 98 14.74 -3.77 3.42
N PRO A 99 14.30 -4.05 2.19
CA PRO A 99 15.03 -3.68 0.98
C PRO A 99 15.36 -2.18 0.91
N PRO A 100 16.58 -1.78 0.53
CA PRO A 100 16.98 -0.37 0.45
C PRO A 100 16.04 0.49 -0.41
N VAL A 101 15.45 -0.10 -1.45
CA VAL A 101 14.49 0.57 -2.34
C VAL A 101 13.33 1.20 -1.58
N VAL A 102 12.90 0.64 -0.44
CA VAL A 102 11.78 1.17 0.36
C VAL A 102 12.03 2.60 0.82
N LYS A 103 13.30 2.95 1.12
CA LYS A 103 13.72 4.30 1.50
C LYS A 103 13.71 5.29 0.33
N GLU A 104 13.77 4.79 -0.89
CA GLU A 104 13.81 5.58 -2.12
C GLU A 104 12.43 5.79 -2.75
N ILE A 105 11.38 5.13 -2.23
CA ILE A 105 10.00 5.34 -2.70
C ILE A 105 9.56 6.76 -2.28
N PRO A 106 9.38 7.70 -3.23
CA PRO A 106 9.36 9.14 -2.91
C PRO A 106 8.21 9.61 -2.02
N ASN A 107 7.17 8.81 -1.97
CA ASN A 107 5.85 9.20 -1.48
C ASN A 107 5.26 8.18 -0.52
N LEU A 108 6.06 7.19 -0.10
CA LEU A 108 5.64 6.19 0.86
C LEU A 108 5.36 6.86 2.21
N LYS A 109 4.26 6.46 2.86
CA LYS A 109 3.83 7.00 4.15
C LYS A 109 3.78 5.91 5.21
N GLU A 110 3.32 4.72 4.81
CA GLU A 110 3.09 3.61 5.72
C GLU A 110 3.83 2.38 5.24
N LEU A 111 4.52 1.74 6.17
CA LEU A 111 5.19 0.46 5.97
C LEU A 111 4.70 -0.51 7.04
N LYS A 112 4.06 -1.61 6.61
CA LYS A 112 3.60 -2.67 7.51
C LYS A 112 4.59 -3.83 7.49
N ILE A 113 5.05 -4.24 8.68
CA ILE A 113 6.06 -5.30 8.89
C ILE A 113 5.64 -6.28 9.98
N LEU A 114 4.35 -6.61 10.05
CA LEU A 114 3.84 -7.52 11.08
C LEU A 114 4.34 -8.95 10.84
N GLU A 115 4.44 -9.75 11.90
CA GLU A 115 4.67 -11.20 11.83
C GLU A 115 5.90 -11.65 11.02
N ILE A 116 7.03 -10.94 11.12
CA ILE A 116 8.30 -11.40 10.54
C ILE A 116 9.06 -12.23 11.60
N PRO A 117 9.09 -13.58 11.52
CA PRO A 117 9.52 -14.42 12.65
C PRO A 117 10.98 -14.23 13.05
N GLU A 118 11.85 -13.93 12.09
CA GLU A 118 13.29 -13.72 12.30
C GLU A 118 13.60 -12.33 12.88
N TRP A 119 12.62 -11.45 13.05
CA TRP A 119 12.83 -10.07 13.51
C TRP A 119 12.44 -9.94 14.97
N ASN A 120 13.46 -9.88 15.83
CA ASN A 120 13.28 -9.61 17.25
C ASN A 120 13.01 -8.12 17.54
N THR A 121 12.67 -7.80 18.79
CA THR A 121 12.36 -6.44 19.24
C THR A 121 13.46 -5.43 18.92
N ALA A 122 14.72 -5.76 19.20
CA ALA A 122 15.84 -4.85 18.95
C ALA A 122 15.99 -4.51 17.45
N LYS A 123 15.76 -5.49 16.58
CA LYS A 123 15.74 -5.28 15.13
C LYS A 123 14.58 -4.39 14.69
N ILE A 124 13.38 -4.63 15.23
CA ILE A 124 12.20 -3.81 14.93
C ILE A 124 12.43 -2.35 15.37
N GLU A 125 13.00 -2.12 16.56
CA GLU A 125 13.34 -0.77 17.04
C GLU A 125 14.38 -0.08 16.13
N ALA A 126 15.40 -0.82 15.69
CA ALA A 126 16.39 -0.30 14.74
C ALA A 126 15.73 0.11 13.41
N ILE A 127 14.81 -0.71 12.90
CA ILE A 127 14.03 -0.42 11.70
C ILE A 127 13.16 0.83 11.90
N ILE A 128 12.42 0.94 13.00
CA ILE A 128 11.59 2.12 13.28
C ILE A 128 12.44 3.39 13.30
N LYS A 129 13.65 3.31 13.89
CA LYS A 129 14.59 4.43 13.92
C LYS A 129 15.11 4.79 12.52
N GLU A 130 15.50 3.79 11.74
CA GLU A 130 16.02 3.97 10.37
C GLU A 130 14.96 4.54 9.41
N TYR A 131 13.72 4.07 9.52
CA TYR A 131 12.57 4.46 8.71
C TYR A 131 11.65 5.45 9.43
N SER A 132 12.22 6.34 10.27
CA SER A 132 11.48 7.31 11.09
C SER A 132 10.67 8.36 10.30
N HIS A 133 10.87 8.44 8.99
CA HIS A 133 10.06 9.26 8.08
C HIS A 133 8.75 8.56 7.66
N LEU A 134 8.57 7.28 7.98
CA LEU A 134 7.39 6.48 7.70
C LEU A 134 6.63 6.16 8.99
N LYS A 135 5.30 5.99 8.90
CA LYS A 135 4.53 5.26 9.91
C LYS A 135 4.82 3.77 9.75
N VAL A 136 5.75 3.26 10.56
CA VAL A 136 6.05 1.82 10.60
C VAL A 136 5.06 1.12 11.52
N ILE A 137 4.28 0.20 10.97
CA ILE A 137 3.25 -0.57 11.69
C ILE A 137 3.80 -1.95 11.99
N THR A 138 3.84 -2.31 13.28
CA THR A 138 4.48 -3.54 13.78
C THR A 138 3.55 -4.45 14.57
N LYS A 139 2.30 -4.05 14.76
CA LYS A 139 1.24 -4.79 15.45
C LYS A 139 -0.12 -4.29 14.95
N GLU A 140 -1.15 -5.12 15.08
CA GLU A 140 -2.54 -4.67 14.89
C GLU A 140 -2.90 -3.68 16.00
N GLU A 141 -3.66 -2.63 15.65
CA GLU A 141 -4.15 -1.60 16.58
C GLU A 141 -5.30 -2.12 17.46
#